data_AF-A0A7K1L1G3-F1
#
_entry.id   AF-A0A7K1L1G3-F1
#
_cell.length_a   1.000
_cell.length_b   1.000
_cell.length_c   1.000
_cell.angle_alpha   90.00
_cell.angle_beta   90.00
_cell.angle_gamma   90.00
#
_symmetry.space_group_name_H-M   'P 1'
#
loop_
_entity.id
_entity.type
_entity.pdbx_description
1 polymer ?
#
loop_
_entity_poly.entity_id
_entity_poly.type
_entity_poly.pdbx_seq_one_letter_code
_entity_poly.pdbx_strand_id
1 'polypeptide(L)'
;MRCHETSPRFSTQERESMLAQRAARWLTPLAAAALITGAAPAASSAPTRPAPSAPASESWTRGFPMCSNPPTAIARWWKRNGWVRNGDVNKQYRMDEGGRVAFIWGGKTYKNVSTPRLPSYGTYNEYDVHPSSRPNAPRDSHRLVRRLRGGNLYYTADHYRSFCYIGAGW
;
A
#
# COMPACT_ATOMS: atom_id res chain seq x y z
N MET A 1 -3.83 42.94 12.87
CA MET A 1 -4.72 41.76 12.96
C MET A 1 -3.86 40.51 13.13
N ARG A 2 -3.79 39.96 14.34
CA ARG A 2 -3.10 38.69 14.65
C ARG A 2 -4.18 37.64 14.88
N CYS A 3 -4.22 36.59 14.07
CA CYS A 3 -5.05 35.43 14.33
C CYS A 3 -4.26 34.46 15.19
N HIS A 4 -4.74 34.25 16.42
CA HIS A 4 -4.22 33.26 17.35
C HIS A 4 -4.64 31.85 16.95
N GLU A 5 -3.69 30.95 17.11
CA GLU A 5 -3.72 29.51 16.87
C GLU A 5 -4.28 28.81 18.11
N THR A 6 -5.35 28.02 17.96
CA THR A 6 -5.91 27.16 19.01
C THR A 6 -5.64 25.71 18.65
N SER A 7 -4.57 25.14 19.21
CA SER A 7 -4.39 23.69 19.28
C SER A 7 -5.25 23.11 20.42
N PRO A 8 -6.00 22.01 20.20
CA PRO A 8 -6.68 21.31 21.28
C PRO A 8 -5.65 20.56 22.15
N ARG A 9 -5.64 20.88 23.46
CA ARG A 9 -4.98 20.09 24.49
C ARG A 9 -5.85 18.87 24.79
N PHE A 10 -5.39 17.68 24.40
CA PHE A 10 -5.95 16.44 24.91
C PHE A 10 -5.54 16.25 26.37
N SER A 11 -6.53 15.93 27.21
CA SER A 11 -6.41 15.71 28.66
C SER A 11 -5.66 14.40 28.95
N THR A 12 -4.85 14.40 30.00
CA THR A 12 -4.12 13.23 30.54
C THR A 12 -5.05 12.03 30.83
N GLN A 13 -6.35 12.29 31.01
CA GLN A 13 -7.37 11.29 31.34
C GLN A 13 -7.76 10.37 30.17
N GLU A 14 -7.53 10.76 28.90
CA GLU A 14 -7.82 9.90 27.73
C GLU A 14 -6.68 8.93 27.39
N ARG A 15 -5.46 9.14 27.92
CA ARG A 15 -4.32 8.26 27.67
C ARG A 15 -4.36 6.96 28.48
N GLU A 16 -5.10 6.93 29.59
CA GLU A 16 -5.16 5.75 30.46
C GLU A 16 -6.20 4.70 30.01
N SER A 17 -7.16 5.07 29.17
CA SER A 17 -8.21 4.15 28.70
C SER A 17 -7.78 3.18 27.58
N MET A 18 -6.58 3.35 26.97
CA MET A 18 -6.11 2.48 25.87
C MET A 18 -5.14 1.36 26.29
N LEU A 19 -4.80 1.23 27.58
CA LEU A 19 -3.86 0.20 28.07
C LEU A 19 -4.50 -1.04 28.70
N ALA A 20 -5.83 -1.10 28.84
CA ALA A 20 -6.50 -2.16 29.59
C ALA A 20 -7.32 -3.13 28.72
N GLN A 21 -6.77 -3.66 27.63
CA GLN A 21 -7.37 -4.79 26.90
C GLN A 21 -6.33 -5.82 26.46
N ARG A 22 -5.59 -6.38 27.43
CA ARG A 22 -4.91 -7.67 27.27
C ARG A 22 -5.07 -8.49 28.55
N ALA A 23 -5.54 -9.72 28.35
CA ALA A 23 -5.45 -10.89 29.23
C ALA A 23 -6.46 -11.05 30.39
N ALA A 24 -7.34 -12.05 30.24
CA ALA A 24 -7.72 -13.02 31.28
C ALA A 24 -8.41 -14.21 30.56
N ARG A 25 -7.71 -15.31 30.28
CA ARG A 25 -7.63 -16.53 31.10
C ARG A 25 -9.02 -16.96 31.61
N TRP A 26 -9.69 -17.79 30.82
CA TRP A 26 -10.86 -18.55 31.27
C TRP A 26 -10.39 -19.92 31.79
N LEU A 27 -10.88 -20.24 32.98
CA LEU A 27 -10.59 -21.41 33.79
C LEU A 27 -11.25 -22.66 33.21
N THR A 28 -10.52 -23.77 33.30
CA THR A 28 -10.99 -25.16 33.18
C THR A 28 -11.90 -25.54 34.33
N PRO A 29 -13.00 -26.29 34.09
CA PRO A 29 -13.53 -27.23 35.07
C PRO A 29 -13.23 -28.68 34.65
N LEU A 30 -12.81 -29.46 35.65
CA LEU A 30 -12.68 -30.91 35.61
C LEU A 30 -13.99 -31.58 36.03
N ALA A 31 -14.18 -32.78 35.47
CA ALA A 31 -14.84 -33.98 36.01
C ALA A 31 -16.28 -34.29 35.53
N ALA A 32 -16.44 -35.40 34.82
CA ALA A 32 -16.97 -36.66 35.36
C ALA A 32 -17.05 -37.74 34.24
N ALA A 33 -16.69 -38.97 34.60
CA ALA A 33 -16.69 -40.15 33.73
C ALA A 33 -18.10 -40.74 33.54
N ALA A 34 -18.37 -41.29 32.36
CA ALA A 34 -19.39 -42.33 32.15
C ALA A 34 -18.98 -43.25 30.99
N LEU A 35 -18.82 -44.54 31.29
CA LEU A 35 -18.62 -45.66 30.37
C LEU A 35 -19.92 -45.95 29.60
N ILE A 36 -19.91 -45.95 28.26
CA ILE A 36 -20.85 -46.75 27.44
C ILE A 36 -20.14 -47.23 26.15
N THR A 37 -20.40 -48.51 25.88
CA THR A 37 -20.06 -49.44 24.79
C THR A 37 -20.08 -48.95 23.33
N GLY A 38 -19.06 -49.40 22.58
CA GLY A 38 -19.06 -49.98 21.22
C GLY A 38 -19.98 -49.44 20.11
N ALA A 39 -19.37 -48.89 19.05
CA ALA A 39 -19.88 -48.92 17.67
C ALA A 39 -18.74 -48.74 16.64
N ALA A 40 -18.88 -49.39 15.50
CA ALA A 40 -17.90 -49.61 14.41
C ALA A 40 -17.27 -48.35 13.78
N PRO A 41 -16.12 -48.46 13.09
CA PRO A 41 -15.53 -47.34 12.36
C PRO A 41 -16.31 -47.11 11.06
N ALA A 42 -17.24 -46.15 11.07
CA ALA A 42 -17.70 -45.53 9.84
C ALA A 42 -16.59 -44.58 9.36
N ALA A 43 -15.93 -44.93 8.24
CA ALA A 43 -14.99 -44.05 7.56
C ALA A 43 -15.70 -42.74 7.18
N SER A 44 -15.42 -41.68 7.92
CA SER A 44 -15.93 -40.35 7.64
C SER A 44 -15.08 -39.74 6.53
N SER A 45 -15.59 -39.78 5.30
CA SER A 45 -15.04 -39.04 4.17
C SER A 45 -15.18 -37.55 4.46
N ALA A 46 -14.15 -36.94 5.03
CA ALA A 46 -14.11 -35.49 5.18
C ALA A 46 -14.20 -34.87 3.77
N PRO A 47 -15.12 -33.92 3.52
CA PRO A 47 -15.17 -33.23 2.24
C PRO A 47 -13.84 -32.49 2.06
N THR A 48 -13.10 -32.86 1.01
CA THR A 48 -11.92 -32.12 0.57
C THR A 48 -12.36 -30.70 0.27
N ARG A 49 -12.13 -29.78 1.22
CA ARG A 49 -12.30 -28.35 1.00
C ARG A 49 -11.39 -28.00 -0.18
N PRO A 50 -11.90 -27.49 -1.31
CA PRO A 50 -11.03 -27.06 -2.39
C PRO A 50 -10.03 -26.07 -1.81
N ALA A 51 -8.75 -26.34 -2.07
CA ALA A 51 -7.67 -25.44 -1.70
C ALA A 51 -8.04 -24.02 -2.19
N PRO A 52 -7.81 -22.97 -1.40
CA PRO A 52 -8.02 -21.61 -1.88
C PRO A 52 -7.19 -21.43 -3.15
N SER A 53 -7.86 -21.33 -4.29
CA SER A 53 -7.23 -20.98 -5.56
C SER A 53 -6.35 -19.77 -5.32
N ALA A 54 -5.08 -19.87 -5.73
CA ALA A 54 -4.13 -18.77 -5.64
C ALA A 54 -4.83 -17.47 -6.10
N PRO A 55 -4.72 -16.36 -5.33
CA PRO A 55 -5.40 -15.14 -5.70
C PRO A 55 -4.91 -14.69 -7.08
N ALA A 56 -5.80 -14.03 -7.83
CA ALA A 56 -5.62 -13.44 -9.14
C ALA A 56 -4.49 -12.36 -9.22
N SER A 57 -3.28 -12.70 -8.80
CA SER A 57 -2.05 -11.91 -8.98
C SER A 57 -1.51 -12.04 -10.40
N GLU A 58 -1.88 -13.09 -11.12
CA GLU A 58 -1.41 -13.41 -12.47
C GLU A 58 -2.01 -12.57 -13.61
N SER A 59 -3.06 -11.78 -13.35
CA SER A 59 -3.68 -10.92 -14.37
C SER A 59 -3.05 -9.52 -14.47
N TRP A 60 -2.23 -9.10 -13.51
CA TRP A 60 -1.68 -7.75 -13.45
C TRP A 60 -0.33 -7.61 -14.15
N THR A 61 0.42 -8.71 -14.25
CA THR A 61 1.67 -8.82 -15.01
C THR A 61 1.41 -9.05 -16.49
N ARG A 62 0.23 -9.62 -16.83
CA ARG A 62 -0.12 -10.06 -18.18
C ARG A 62 -0.39 -8.84 -19.06
N GLY A 63 0.66 -8.34 -19.73
CA GLY A 63 0.57 -7.23 -20.69
C GLY A 63 1.62 -6.13 -20.53
N PHE A 64 2.46 -6.17 -19.48
CA PHE A 64 3.52 -5.19 -19.29
C PHE A 64 4.90 -5.85 -19.31
N PRO A 65 5.87 -5.29 -20.06
CA PRO A 65 7.25 -5.74 -19.94
C PRO A 65 7.77 -5.43 -18.52
N MET A 66 8.62 -6.30 -17.98
CA MET A 66 9.35 -5.97 -16.75
C MET A 66 10.32 -4.82 -17.01
N CYS A 67 10.47 -3.92 -16.05
CA CYS A 67 11.44 -2.84 -16.17
C CYS A 67 12.87 -3.39 -16.12
N SER A 68 13.67 -3.14 -17.16
CA SER A 68 15.09 -3.56 -17.19
C SER A 68 15.94 -2.78 -16.19
N ASN A 69 15.64 -1.49 -15.97
CA ASN A 69 16.31 -0.65 -14.99
C ASN A 69 15.29 0.19 -14.21
N PRO A 70 14.58 -0.42 -13.23
CA PRO A 70 13.55 0.27 -12.48
C PRO A 70 14.17 1.31 -11.52
N PRO A 71 13.54 2.48 -11.31
CA PRO A 71 14.01 3.49 -10.36
C PRO A 71 13.70 3.08 -8.91
N THR A 72 14.31 1.98 -8.44
CA THR A 72 13.99 1.37 -7.15
C THR A 72 14.44 2.20 -5.95
N ALA A 73 15.48 3.03 -6.10
CA ALA A 73 15.94 3.92 -5.03
C ALA A 73 14.82 4.91 -4.61
N ILE A 74 14.23 5.62 -5.58
CA ILE A 74 13.15 6.56 -5.30
C ILE A 74 11.84 5.84 -4.93
N ALA A 75 11.55 4.68 -5.53
CA ALA A 75 10.41 3.86 -5.11
C ALA A 75 10.50 3.45 -3.63
N ARG A 76 11.69 3.08 -3.14
CA ARG A 76 11.92 2.80 -1.72
C ARG A 76 11.79 4.05 -0.85
N TRP A 77 12.23 5.22 -1.34
CA TRP A 77 12.03 6.48 -0.64
C TRP A 77 10.53 6.76 -0.45
N TRP A 78 9.73 6.68 -1.52
CA TRP A 78 8.29 6.84 -1.44
C TRP A 78 7.61 5.82 -0.52
N LYS A 79 8.07 4.56 -0.57
CA LYS A 79 7.60 3.50 0.32
C LYS A 79 7.84 3.82 1.79
N ARG A 80 9.05 4.27 2.16
CA ARG A 80 9.36 4.70 3.54
C ARG A 80 8.54 5.92 3.98
N ASN A 81 8.18 6.78 3.04
CA ASN A 81 7.34 7.96 3.27
C ASN A 81 5.83 7.68 3.09
N GLY A 82 5.44 6.39 3.05
CA GLY A 82 4.05 5.97 3.15
C GLY A 82 3.19 6.15 1.90
N TRP A 83 3.78 6.38 0.72
CA TRP A 83 3.04 6.57 -0.54
C TRP A 83 1.87 7.55 -0.40
N VAL A 84 2.17 8.79 -0.03
CA VAL A 84 1.20 9.89 0.16
C VAL A 84 0.10 9.92 -0.92
N ARG A 85 -1.12 10.30 -0.51
CA ARG A 85 -2.31 10.34 -1.36
C ARG A 85 -3.01 11.68 -1.18
N ASN A 86 -3.19 12.40 -2.28
CA ASN A 86 -3.62 13.80 -2.30
C ASN A 86 -4.88 14.03 -3.14
N GLY A 87 -5.65 12.98 -3.46
CA GLY A 87 -6.83 13.11 -4.31
C GLY A 87 -6.44 13.60 -5.71
N ASP A 88 -7.09 14.63 -6.22
CA ASP A 88 -6.83 15.16 -7.58
C ASP A 88 -5.70 16.19 -7.65
N VAL A 89 -5.11 16.57 -6.51
CA VAL A 89 -4.00 17.53 -6.48
C VAL A 89 -2.66 16.81 -6.35
N ASN A 90 -1.64 17.39 -6.97
CA ASN A 90 -0.27 16.97 -6.74
C ASN A 90 0.37 17.89 -5.70
N LYS A 91 1.22 17.36 -4.82
CA LYS A 91 1.93 18.15 -3.81
C LYS A 91 3.44 17.94 -3.92
N GLN A 92 4.18 19.00 -3.61
CA GLN A 92 5.63 18.97 -3.51
C GLN A 92 6.05 18.63 -2.09
N TYR A 93 7.09 17.80 -1.97
CA TYR A 93 7.70 17.37 -0.73
C TYR A 93 9.17 17.73 -0.75
N ARG A 94 9.67 18.24 0.38
CA ARG A 94 11.09 18.42 0.62
C ARG A 94 11.70 17.09 1.03
N MET A 95 12.85 16.74 0.49
CA MET A 95 13.60 15.53 0.83
C MET A 95 15.09 15.81 0.98
N ASP A 96 15.78 14.91 1.70
CA ASP A 96 17.23 14.84 1.68
C ASP A 96 17.69 13.86 0.59
N GLU A 97 18.53 14.34 -0.31
CA GLU A 97 19.17 13.57 -1.37
C GLU A 97 20.69 13.64 -1.18
N GLY A 98 21.21 12.74 -0.34
CA GLY A 98 22.65 12.65 -0.07
C GLY A 98 23.20 13.90 0.62
N GLY A 99 22.50 14.41 1.64
CA GLY A 99 22.89 15.61 2.38
C GLY A 99 22.53 16.93 1.68
N ARG A 100 21.78 16.88 0.58
CA ARG A 100 21.28 18.06 -0.14
C ARG A 100 19.76 18.13 -0.06
N VAL A 101 19.27 19.34 0.07
CA VAL A 101 17.83 19.60 -0.03
C VAL A 101 17.39 19.43 -1.47
N ALA A 102 16.42 18.55 -1.69
CA ALA A 102 15.75 18.37 -2.96
C ALA A 102 14.22 18.40 -2.79
N PHE A 103 13.51 18.49 -3.90
CA PHE A 103 12.06 18.63 -3.94
C PHE A 103 11.45 17.67 -4.95
N ILE A 104 10.45 16.91 -4.53
CA ILE A 104 9.81 15.88 -5.35
C ILE A 104 8.29 15.98 -5.26
N TRP A 105 7.57 15.70 -6.35
CA TRP A 105 6.11 15.74 -6.35
C TRP A 105 5.49 14.35 -6.29
N GLY A 106 4.32 14.22 -5.68
CA GLY A 106 3.57 12.98 -5.76
C GLY A 106 2.22 12.97 -5.06
N GLY A 107 1.55 11.83 -5.20
CA GLY A 107 0.32 11.51 -4.50
C GLY A 107 -0.96 11.94 -5.21
N LYS A 108 -0.88 12.55 -6.41
CA LYS A 108 -2.05 12.79 -7.23
C LYS A 108 -2.66 11.47 -7.70
N THR A 109 -3.98 11.42 -7.85
CA THR A 109 -4.71 10.30 -8.45
C THR A 109 -4.42 10.23 -9.94
N TYR A 110 -3.92 9.09 -10.40
CA TYR A 110 -3.74 8.81 -11.81
C TYR A 110 -5.03 8.23 -12.37
N LYS A 111 -5.72 9.00 -13.22
CA LYS A 111 -7.08 8.71 -13.68
C LYS A 111 -7.16 7.53 -14.66
N ASN A 112 -6.07 7.19 -15.36
CA ASN A 112 -6.02 6.08 -16.33
C ASN A 112 -7.15 6.11 -17.39
N VAL A 113 -7.57 7.30 -17.85
CA VAL A 113 -8.77 7.48 -18.71
C VAL A 113 -8.48 7.72 -20.19
N SER A 114 -7.48 8.52 -20.56
CA SER A 114 -7.36 9.04 -21.93
C SER A 114 -6.71 8.08 -22.94
N THR A 115 -6.20 6.95 -22.47
CA THR A 115 -5.83 5.75 -23.23
C THR A 115 -5.44 4.79 -22.11
N PRO A 116 -6.34 3.90 -21.62
CA PRO A 116 -6.05 3.10 -20.45
C PRO A 116 -4.83 2.23 -20.73
N ARG A 117 -3.69 2.63 -20.15
CA ARG A 117 -2.42 1.91 -20.27
C ARG A 117 -2.18 1.04 -19.07
N LEU A 118 -2.98 1.13 -18.01
CA LEU A 118 -2.94 0.23 -16.87
C LEU A 118 -4.28 -0.50 -16.76
N PRO A 119 -4.35 -1.63 -16.05
CA PRO A 119 -5.61 -2.35 -15.90
C PRO A 119 -6.72 -1.47 -15.29
N SER A 120 -7.89 -1.47 -15.92
CA SER A 120 -8.98 -0.48 -15.70
C SER A 120 -9.63 -0.53 -14.32
N TYR A 121 -9.57 -1.67 -13.64
CA TYR A 121 -10.21 -1.94 -12.36
C TYR A 121 -9.32 -1.58 -11.15
N GLY A 122 -8.36 -0.67 -11.35
CA GLY A 122 -7.44 -0.18 -10.32
C GLY A 122 -7.61 1.30 -10.04
N THR A 123 -7.46 1.67 -8.77
CA THR A 123 -7.19 3.05 -8.38
C THR A 123 -5.68 3.23 -8.23
N TYR A 124 -5.16 4.32 -8.80
CA TYR A 124 -3.74 4.56 -8.90
C TYR A 124 -3.38 5.95 -8.41
N ASN A 125 -2.17 6.07 -7.86
CA ASN A 125 -1.54 7.35 -7.58
C ASN A 125 -0.22 7.45 -8.34
N GLU A 126 0.11 8.67 -8.75
CA GLU A 126 1.37 8.99 -9.44
C GLU A 126 2.37 9.67 -8.52
N TYR A 127 3.65 9.41 -8.78
CA TYR A 127 4.78 9.93 -8.02
C TYR A 127 5.92 10.24 -8.98
N ASP A 128 6.61 11.36 -8.75
CA ASP A 128 7.79 11.71 -9.54
C ASP A 128 8.95 10.79 -9.20
N VAL A 129 9.88 10.71 -10.16
CA VAL A 129 11.05 9.84 -10.10
C VAL A 129 12.31 10.64 -9.78
N HIS A 130 12.49 11.79 -10.42
CA HIS A 130 13.67 12.62 -10.24
C HIS A 130 13.32 13.85 -9.36
N PRO A 131 13.93 13.97 -8.18
CA PRO A 131 13.86 15.19 -7.40
C PRO A 131 14.49 16.37 -8.16
N SER A 132 14.07 17.57 -7.78
CA SER A 132 14.60 18.83 -8.28
C SER A 132 15.37 19.56 -7.18
N SER A 133 16.40 20.31 -7.55
CA SER A 133 17.19 21.11 -6.59
C SER A 133 16.50 22.40 -6.15
N ARG A 134 15.39 22.78 -6.78
CA ARG A 134 14.65 24.02 -6.52
C ARG A 134 13.17 23.73 -6.27
N PRO A 135 12.51 24.49 -5.38
CA PRO A 135 11.07 24.38 -5.21
C PRO A 135 10.36 24.77 -6.51
N ASN A 136 9.20 24.16 -6.75
CA ASN A 136 8.35 24.40 -7.93
C ASN A 136 9.03 24.29 -9.31
N ALA A 137 10.17 23.58 -9.42
CA ALA A 137 10.78 23.33 -10.70
C ALA A 137 9.83 22.51 -11.62
N PRO A 138 9.93 22.68 -12.95
CA PRO A 138 9.21 21.85 -13.90
C PRO A 138 9.48 20.36 -13.65
N ARG A 139 8.43 19.57 -13.71
CA ARG A 139 8.49 18.11 -13.57
C ARG A 139 8.90 17.51 -14.92
N ASP A 140 9.69 16.45 -14.88
CA ASP A 140 10.09 15.71 -16.09
C ASP A 140 8.96 14.78 -16.59
N SER A 141 9.28 13.88 -17.52
CA SER A 141 8.35 12.87 -18.04
C SER A 141 8.24 11.59 -17.21
N HIS A 142 9.08 11.41 -16.19
CA HIS A 142 9.27 10.13 -15.51
C HIS A 142 8.33 9.98 -14.31
N ARG A 143 7.57 8.88 -14.25
CA ARG A 143 6.60 8.64 -13.18
C ARG A 143 6.61 7.21 -12.70
N LEU A 144 6.47 7.06 -11.39
CA LEU A 144 5.94 5.86 -10.77
C LEU A 144 4.43 5.97 -10.70
N VAL A 145 3.73 4.91 -11.07
CA VAL A 145 2.28 4.79 -10.89
C VAL A 145 2.01 3.56 -10.05
N ARG A 146 1.47 3.77 -8.85
CA ARG A 146 1.22 2.71 -7.88
C ARG A 146 -0.26 2.44 -7.77
N ARG A 147 -0.65 1.17 -7.93
CA ARG A 147 -1.98 0.69 -7.60
C ARG A 147 -2.14 0.66 -6.09
N LEU A 148 -3.25 1.22 -5.60
CA LEU A 148 -3.52 1.29 -4.18
C LEU A 148 -3.71 -0.08 -3.54
N ARG A 149 -4.51 -0.93 -4.19
CA ARG A 149 -4.71 -2.32 -3.78
C ARG A 149 -3.58 -3.18 -4.33
N GLY A 150 -2.91 -3.94 -3.46
CA GLY A 150 -1.83 -4.87 -3.83
C GLY A 150 -0.47 -4.22 -4.08
N GLY A 151 -0.38 -2.88 -4.18
CA GLY A 151 0.89 -2.17 -4.33
C GLY A 151 1.62 -2.51 -5.64
N ASN A 152 0.88 -2.83 -6.71
CA ASN A 152 1.46 -2.99 -8.03
C ASN A 152 2.08 -1.67 -8.48
N LEU A 153 3.37 -1.69 -8.83
CA LEU A 153 4.12 -0.51 -9.20
C LEU A 153 4.53 -0.60 -10.66
N TYR A 154 4.22 0.46 -11.39
CA TYR A 154 4.54 0.63 -12.80
C TYR A 154 5.40 1.88 -12.95
N TYR A 155 6.21 1.90 -14.00
CA TYR A 155 7.07 3.04 -14.34
C TYR A 155 6.87 3.45 -15.79
N THR A 156 6.87 4.76 -16.01
CA THR A 156 6.88 5.38 -17.34
C THR A 156 8.02 6.39 -17.38
N ALA A 157 8.73 6.45 -18.51
CA ALA A 157 9.76 7.44 -18.78
C ALA A 157 9.29 8.55 -19.74
N ASP A 158 8.10 8.38 -20.33
CA ASP A 158 7.66 9.09 -21.53
C ASP A 158 6.31 9.78 -21.33
N HIS A 159 6.07 10.24 -20.10
CA HIS A 159 4.86 10.96 -19.72
C HIS A 159 3.61 10.13 -20.02
N TYR A 160 3.59 8.89 -19.49
CA TYR A 160 2.47 7.94 -19.50
C TYR A 160 2.15 7.32 -20.87
N ARG A 161 3.03 7.44 -21.88
CA ARG A 161 2.80 6.84 -23.21
C ARG A 161 3.02 5.33 -23.19
N SER A 162 4.02 4.86 -22.44
CA SER A 162 4.32 3.46 -22.21
C SER A 162 4.62 3.18 -20.73
N PHE A 163 4.47 1.91 -20.33
CA PHE A 163 4.76 1.46 -18.98
C PHE A 163 5.54 0.16 -18.99
N CYS A 164 6.43 0.01 -18.01
CA CYS A 164 6.96 -1.28 -17.58
C CYS A 164 6.54 -1.55 -16.14
N TYR A 165 6.49 -2.84 -15.79
CA TYR A 165 6.12 -3.30 -14.46
C TYR A 165 7.37 -3.48 -13.59
N ILE A 166 7.31 -2.98 -12.35
CA ILE A 166 8.37 -3.14 -11.35
C ILE A 166 8.07 -4.34 -10.44
N GLY A 167 6.83 -4.50 -9.99
CA GLY A 167 6.45 -5.55 -9.05
C GLY A 167 5.24 -5.22 -8.19
N ALA A 168 4.87 -6.13 -7.29
CA ALA A 168 3.80 -5.96 -6.31
C ALA A 168 4.36 -5.72 -4.91
N GLY A 169 3.50 -5.33 -3.96
CA GLY A 169 3.89 -5.14 -2.56
C GLY A 169 4.77 -3.91 -2.30
N TRP A 170 4.78 -2.96 -3.23
CA TRP A 170 5.44 -1.66 -3.03
C TRP A 170 4.66 -0.80 -2.06
#